data_AF-A0A961KBS7-F1
#
_entry.id   AF-A0A961KBS7-F1
#
_cell.length_a   1.000
_cell.length_b   1.000
_cell.length_c   1.000
_cell.angle_alpha   90.00
_cell.angle_beta   90.00
_cell.angle_gamma   90.00
#
_symmetry.space_group_name_H-M   'P 1'
#
loop_
_entity.id
_entity.type
_entity.pdbx_description
1 polymer ?
#
loop_
_entity_poly.entity_id
_entity_poly.type
_entity_poly.pdbx_seq_one_letter_code
_entity_poly.pdbx_strand_id
1 'polypeptide(L)'
;MSKTDKTMLDDAGLEAFFAAGRTHAPEPGADLMARILADAGAEIDARDATLAAARRRRRPGLWAGLVAAIGGWPALASMATAAVAGVWLGFASPAMLSSVTGGLLPTTGTGSETGSETAYELEDLLPGYDGFAQLAEEGQG
;
A
#
# COMPACT_ATOMS: atom_id res chain seq x y z
N MET A 1 6.58 42.34 33.89
CA MET A 1 7.54 41.80 32.90
C MET A 1 6.86 41.81 31.54
N SER A 2 7.25 42.75 30.69
CA SER A 2 6.73 42.87 29.32
C SER A 2 7.23 41.68 28.50
N LYS A 3 6.32 40.83 28.03
CA LYS A 3 6.62 39.85 26.97
C LYS A 3 6.59 40.65 25.67
N THR A 4 7.78 40.95 25.18
CA THR A 4 8.05 41.59 23.89
C THR A 4 7.12 41.04 22.80
N ASP A 5 6.41 41.95 22.14
CA ASP A 5 5.66 41.74 20.91
C ASP A 5 6.44 40.87 19.92
N LYS A 6 5.99 39.62 19.70
CA LYS A 6 6.51 38.71 18.65
C LYS A 6 5.73 38.86 17.34
N THR A 7 5.03 39.98 17.18
CA THR A 7 4.13 40.27 16.05
C THR A 7 4.81 41.05 14.92
N MET A 8 6.13 41.29 14.98
CA MET A 8 6.80 42.20 14.03
C MET A 8 7.40 41.54 12.78
N LEU A 9 7.42 40.21 12.66
CA LEU A 9 7.66 39.53 11.38
C LEU A 9 6.71 38.32 11.28
N ASP A 10 5.73 38.39 10.38
CA ASP A 10 4.91 37.24 10.00
C ASP A 10 5.70 36.29 9.08
N ASP A 11 5.18 35.08 8.90
CA ASP A 11 5.83 34.06 8.04
C ASP A 11 6.03 34.57 6.60
N ALA A 12 5.15 35.45 6.12
CA ALA A 12 5.25 36.08 4.81
C ALA A 12 6.45 37.06 4.72
N GLY A 13 6.67 37.86 5.75
CA GLY A 13 7.83 38.73 5.86
C GLY A 13 9.13 37.92 5.92
N LEU A 14 9.15 36.81 6.66
CA LEU A 14 10.30 35.91 6.73
C LEU A 14 10.61 35.25 5.38
N GLU A 15 9.58 34.80 4.67
CA GLU A 15 9.71 34.23 3.33
C GLU A 15 10.30 35.23 2.33
N ALA A 16 9.94 36.52 2.43
CA ALA A 16 10.53 37.57 1.61
C ALA A 16 12.05 37.72 1.84
N PHE A 17 12.53 37.61 3.09
CA PHE A 17 13.96 37.63 3.39
C PHE A 17 14.68 36.38 2.85
N PHE A 18 14.08 35.20 2.94
CA PHE A 18 14.66 33.98 2.36
C PHE A 18 14.68 34.00 0.84
N ALA A 19 13.65 34.58 0.20
CA ALA A 19 13.62 34.78 -1.25
C ALA A 19 14.76 35.70 -1.70
N ALA A 20 14.97 36.81 -0.99
CA ALA A 20 16.09 37.74 -1.25
C ALA A 20 17.46 37.06 -1.05
N GLY A 21 17.60 36.23 -0.01
CA GLY A 21 18.82 35.45 0.24
C GLY A 21 19.12 34.42 -0.86
N ARG A 22 18.08 33.77 -1.42
CA ARG A 22 18.22 32.85 -2.55
C ARG A 22 18.65 33.55 -3.85
N THR A 23 18.14 34.75 -4.10
CA THR A 23 18.51 35.53 -5.30
C THR A 23 19.94 36.06 -5.24
N HIS A 24 20.49 36.28 -4.04
CA HIS A 24 21.84 36.78 -3.82
C HIS A 24 22.71 35.75 -3.09
N ALA A 25 22.57 34.47 -3.44
CA ALA A 25 23.38 33.43 -2.83
C ALA A 25 24.86 33.64 -3.24
N PRO A 26 25.77 33.92 -2.27
CA PRO A 26 27.19 34.03 -2.59
C PRO A 26 27.71 32.65 -2.99
N GLU A 27 28.44 32.58 -4.10
CA GLU A 27 29.07 31.34 -4.53
C GLU A 27 30.18 30.96 -3.53
N PRO A 28 30.14 29.75 -2.95
CA PRO A 28 31.21 29.30 -2.07
C PRO A 28 32.53 29.22 -2.86
N GLY A 29 33.61 29.74 -2.28
CA GLY A 29 34.92 29.71 -2.93
C GLY A 29 35.35 28.28 -3.27
N ALA A 30 36.00 28.11 -4.43
CA ALA A 30 36.42 26.80 -4.93
C ALA A 30 37.29 26.02 -3.92
N ASP A 31 38.14 26.71 -3.16
CA ASP A 31 38.96 26.10 -2.10
C ASP A 31 38.11 25.50 -0.97
N LEU A 32 37.09 26.23 -0.51
CA LEU A 32 36.15 25.73 0.49
C LEU A 32 35.41 24.50 -0.02
N MET A 33 34.93 24.54 -1.27
CA MET A 33 34.24 23.41 -1.87
C MET A 33 35.15 22.18 -2.00
N ALA A 34 36.40 22.37 -2.42
CA ALA A 34 37.38 21.29 -2.50
C ALA A 34 37.63 20.63 -1.13
N ARG A 35 37.71 21.43 -0.06
CA ARG A 35 37.87 20.92 1.31
C ARG A 35 36.64 20.18 1.80
N ILE A 36 35.44 20.69 1.52
CA ILE A 36 34.18 20.01 1.86
C ILE A 36 34.09 18.66 1.15
N LEU A 37 34.43 18.60 -0.14
CA LEU A 37 34.41 17.35 -0.89
C LEU A 37 35.44 16.34 -0.39
N ALA A 38 36.65 16.80 -0.04
CA ALA A 38 37.67 15.95 0.56
C ALA A 38 37.23 15.39 1.93
N ASP A 39 36.63 16.23 2.78
CA ASP A 39 36.12 15.84 4.10
C ASP A 39 34.94 14.86 3.98
N ALA A 40 33.99 15.16 3.08
CA ALA A 40 32.86 14.28 2.79
C ALA A 40 33.33 12.91 2.27
N GLY A 41 34.34 12.88 1.39
CA GLY A 41 34.95 11.64 0.91
C GLY A 41 35.54 10.83 2.06
N ALA A 42 36.33 11.46 2.93
CA ALA A 42 36.92 10.80 4.09
C ALA A 42 35.86 10.22 5.05
N GLU A 43 34.76 10.94 5.28
CA GLU A 43 33.67 10.48 6.14
C GLU A 43 32.87 9.33 5.52
N ILE A 44 32.66 9.34 4.19
CA ILE A 44 32.04 8.22 3.46
C ILE A 44 32.92 6.98 3.61
N ASP A 45 34.22 7.09 3.35
CA ASP A 45 35.17 5.99 3.46
C ASP A 45 35.22 5.42 4.89
N ALA A 46 35.22 6.31 5.89
CA ALA A 46 35.20 5.92 7.30
C ALA A 46 33.91 5.16 7.65
N ARG A 47 32.74 5.64 7.20
CA ARG A 47 31.46 4.96 7.41
C ARG A 47 31.43 3.60 6.74
N ASP A 48 31.89 3.49 5.51
CA ASP A 48 31.94 2.22 4.80
C ASP A 48 32.90 1.24 5.47
N ALA A 49 34.04 1.69 5.96
CA ALA A 49 34.96 0.87 6.75
C ALA A 49 34.31 0.35 8.04
N THR A 50 33.56 1.19 8.77
CA THR A 50 32.85 0.76 9.99
C THR A 50 31.73 -0.24 9.68
N LEU A 51 30.96 -0.03 8.61
CA LEU A 51 29.92 -0.95 8.16
C LEU A 51 30.52 -2.29 7.69
N ALA A 52 31.64 -2.25 6.97
CA ALA A 52 32.38 -3.45 6.56
C ALA A 52 32.93 -4.22 7.77
N ALA A 53 33.47 -3.52 8.78
CA ALA A 53 33.93 -4.14 10.02
C ALA A 53 32.78 -4.77 10.81
N ALA A 54 31.62 -4.10 10.89
CA ALA A 54 30.42 -4.63 11.52
C ALA A 54 29.88 -5.88 10.80
N ARG A 55 29.91 -5.89 9.46
CA ARG A 55 29.53 -7.05 8.62
C ARG A 55 30.49 -8.23 8.80
N ARG A 56 31.81 -7.99 8.90
CA ARG A 56 32.81 -9.06 9.13
C ARG A 56 32.65 -9.74 10.49
N ARG A 57 32.17 -9.02 11.51
CA ARG A 57 31.99 -9.54 12.87
C ARG A 57 30.71 -10.36 13.06
N ARG A 58 29.70 -10.19 12.20
CA ARG A 58 28.50 -11.03 12.19
C ARG A 58 28.58 -12.01 11.03
N ARG A 59 28.74 -13.31 11.33
CA ARG A 59 28.39 -14.35 10.35
C ARG A 59 26.87 -14.27 10.15
N PRO A 60 26.37 -13.83 8.98
CA PRO A 60 24.94 -13.80 8.76
C PRO A 60 24.43 -15.26 8.79
N GLY A 61 23.42 -15.53 9.61
CA GLY A 61 22.68 -16.79 9.51
C GLY A 61 22.03 -16.89 8.12
N LEU A 62 21.71 -18.11 7.67
CA LEU A 62 21.15 -18.37 6.34
C LEU A 62 19.95 -17.46 6.00
N TRP A 63 19.09 -17.22 6.98
CA TRP A 63 17.94 -16.30 6.89
C TRP A 63 18.33 -14.83 6.71
N ALA A 64 19.39 -14.37 7.37
CA ALA A 64 19.87 -12.99 7.23
C ALA A 64 20.48 -12.74 5.84
N GLY A 65 21.11 -13.76 5.25
CA GLY A 65 21.57 -13.71 3.86
C GLY A 65 20.42 -13.61 2.86
N LEU A 66 19.32 -14.32 3.11
CA LEU A 66 18.12 -14.31 2.26
C LEU A 66 17.39 -12.96 2.30
N VAL A 67 17.25 -12.36 3.49
CA VAL A 67 16.70 -11.00 3.65
C VAL A 67 17.62 -9.95 3.03
N ALA A 68 18.94 -10.08 3.16
CA ALA A 68 19.90 -9.17 2.51
C ALA A 68 19.85 -9.28 0.97
N ALA A 69 19.67 -10.49 0.43
CA ALA A 69 19.55 -10.72 -1.02
C ALA A 69 18.29 -10.10 -1.63
N ILE A 70 17.21 -9.96 -0.84
CA ILE A 70 15.94 -9.34 -1.26
C ILE A 70 15.98 -7.80 -1.15
N GLY A 71 17.06 -7.20 -0.61
CA GLY A 71 17.20 -5.75 -0.45
C GLY A 71 17.22 -5.27 1.01
N GLY A 72 17.29 -6.20 1.96
CA GLY A 72 17.43 -5.92 3.38
C GLY A 72 16.13 -5.54 4.08
N TRP A 73 16.26 -4.92 5.25
CA TRP A 73 15.14 -4.49 6.08
C TRP A 73 14.13 -3.54 5.39
N PRO A 74 14.51 -2.60 4.49
CA PRO A 74 13.52 -1.75 3.83
C PRO A 74 12.61 -2.52 2.87
N ALA A 75 13.11 -3.56 2.20
CA ALA A 75 12.30 -4.43 1.35
C ALA A 75 11.30 -5.27 2.17
N LEU A 76 11.72 -5.74 3.35
CA LEU A 76 10.83 -6.48 4.25
C LEU A 76 9.76 -5.56 4.85
N ALA A 77 10.11 -4.31 5.17
CA ALA A 77 9.17 -3.32 5.68
C ALA A 77 8.09 -2.99 4.64
N SER A 78 8.46 -2.77 3.37
CA SER A 78 7.49 -2.51 2.32
C SER A 78 6.60 -3.73 2.01
N MET A 79 7.18 -4.94 2.02
CA MET A 79 6.41 -6.19 1.89
C MET A 79 5.38 -6.35 3.02
N ALA A 80 5.77 -6.04 4.26
CA ALA A 80 4.85 -6.05 5.39
C ALA A 80 3.74 -5.00 5.25
N THR A 81 4.08 -3.78 4.84
CA THR A 81 3.09 -2.72 4.57
C THR A 81 2.13 -3.11 3.44
N ALA A 82 2.63 -3.72 2.36
CA ALA A 82 1.80 -4.22 1.26
C ALA A 82 0.85 -5.33 1.70
N ALA A 83 1.31 -6.25 2.56
CA ALA A 83 0.47 -7.30 3.13
C ALA A 83 -0.65 -6.71 4.01
N VAL A 84 -0.33 -5.74 4.86
CA VAL A 84 -1.32 -5.03 5.69
C VAL A 84 -2.32 -4.26 4.82
N ALA A 85 -1.85 -3.59 3.77
CA ALA A 85 -2.72 -2.89 2.82
C ALA A 85 -3.66 -3.86 2.08
N GLY A 86 -3.17 -5.04 1.69
CA GLY A 86 -3.98 -6.10 1.08
C GLY A 86 -5.05 -6.64 2.03
N VAL A 87 -4.70 -6.87 3.31
CA VAL A 87 -5.67 -7.28 4.34
C VAL A 87 -6.71 -6.20 4.59
N TRP A 88 -6.30 -4.93 4.65
CA TRP A 88 -7.19 -3.79 4.81
C TRP A 88 -8.20 -3.67 3.66
N LEU A 89 -7.72 -3.78 2.41
CA LEU A 89 -8.59 -3.77 1.22
C LEU A 89 -9.53 -4.98 1.19
N GLY A 90 -9.04 -6.16 1.56
CA GLY A 90 -9.84 -7.39 1.58
C GLY A 90 -10.95 -7.37 2.64
N PHE A 91 -10.70 -6.78 3.81
CA PHE A 91 -11.68 -6.70 4.89
C PHE A 91 -12.79 -5.67 4.64
N ALA A 92 -12.56 -4.69 3.76
CA ALA A 92 -13.51 -3.62 3.45
C ALA A 92 -14.59 -3.99 2.41
N SER A 93 -14.71 -5.26 2.00
CA SER A 93 -15.77 -5.71 1.08
C SER A 93 -17.04 -6.10 1.85
N PRO A 94 -18.05 -5.20 1.90
CA PRO A 94 -19.36 -5.64 1.43
C PRO A 94 -20.21 -4.59 0.67
N ALA A 95 -19.70 -3.40 0.32
CA ALA A 95 -20.53 -2.37 -0.35
C ALA A 95 -19.89 -1.65 -1.54
N MET A 96 -18.57 -1.48 -1.57
CA MET A 96 -17.90 -0.72 -2.64
C MET A 96 -17.66 -1.51 -3.92
N LEU A 97 -17.63 -2.85 -3.87
CA LEU A 97 -17.62 -3.66 -5.10
C LEU A 97 -18.97 -3.59 -5.81
N SER A 98 -20.11 -3.55 -5.09
CA SER A 98 -21.44 -3.52 -5.72
C SER A 98 -21.69 -2.25 -6.55
N SER A 99 -21.07 -1.12 -6.20
CA SER A 99 -21.16 0.13 -6.96
C SER A 99 -20.20 0.20 -8.16
N VAL A 100 -19.00 -0.38 -8.05
CA VAL A 100 -18.01 -0.40 -9.15
C VAL A 100 -18.30 -1.51 -10.17
N THR A 101 -18.86 -2.64 -9.71
CA THR A 101 -19.30 -3.76 -10.56
C THR A 101 -20.79 -3.66 -10.96
N GLY A 102 -21.44 -2.55 -10.61
CA GLY A 102 -22.87 -2.25 -10.77
C GLY A 102 -23.31 -2.13 -12.23
N GLY A 103 -23.26 -3.24 -12.97
CA GLY A 103 -23.84 -3.37 -14.30
C GLY A 103 -23.34 -4.56 -15.13
N LEU A 104 -22.28 -5.28 -14.69
CA LEU A 104 -21.62 -6.28 -15.56
C LEU A 104 -21.60 -7.71 -15.03
N LEU A 105 -21.93 -7.97 -13.77
CA LEU A 105 -22.13 -9.34 -13.28
C LEU A 105 -23.62 -9.60 -13.02
N PRO A 106 -24.30 -10.43 -13.83
CA PRO A 106 -25.47 -11.14 -13.34
C PRO A 106 -24.95 -12.11 -12.27
N THR A 107 -25.20 -11.78 -11.00
CA THR A 107 -24.90 -12.67 -9.88
C THR A 107 -25.84 -13.88 -9.94
N THR A 108 -25.45 -14.89 -10.73
CA THR A 108 -26.13 -16.18 -10.71
C THR A 108 -25.70 -16.91 -9.43
N GLY A 109 -26.58 -16.85 -8.42
CA GLY A 109 -26.55 -17.78 -7.30
C GLY A 109 -25.86 -17.27 -6.04
N THR A 110 -26.45 -16.30 -5.35
CA THR A 110 -26.53 -16.37 -3.88
C THR A 110 -27.71 -15.54 -3.42
N GLY A 111 -28.67 -16.21 -2.78
CA GLY A 111 -30.01 -15.71 -2.52
C GLY A 111 -30.05 -14.40 -1.73
N SER A 112 -30.83 -13.46 -2.25
CA SER A 112 -31.65 -12.57 -1.43
C SER A 112 -32.81 -12.08 -2.29
N GLU A 113 -33.99 -12.22 -1.71
CA GLU A 113 -35.29 -12.16 -2.37
C GLU A 113 -35.67 -10.69 -2.49
N THR A 114 -35.60 -10.09 -3.68
CA THR A 114 -36.36 -8.88 -4.01
C THR A 114 -36.45 -8.68 -5.53
N GLY A 115 -37.58 -9.08 -6.11
CA GLY A 115 -38.25 -8.28 -7.15
C GLY A 115 -37.88 -8.51 -8.62
N SER A 116 -38.71 -9.35 -9.24
CA SER A 116 -39.15 -9.33 -10.65
C SER A 116 -38.26 -9.96 -11.74
N GLU A 117 -38.75 -11.12 -12.18
CA GLU A 117 -38.84 -11.54 -13.60
C GLU A 117 -37.52 -11.80 -14.35
N THR A 118 -36.91 -12.95 -14.06
CA THR A 118 -36.53 -13.99 -15.05
C THR A 118 -35.96 -15.17 -14.28
N ALA A 119 -36.77 -15.78 -13.41
CA ALA A 119 -36.46 -17.08 -12.87
C ALA A 119 -36.85 -18.09 -13.94
N TYR A 120 -35.86 -18.60 -14.70
CA TYR A 120 -36.03 -19.90 -15.31
C TYR A 120 -36.11 -20.88 -14.15
N GLU A 121 -37.32 -21.10 -13.66
CA GLU A 121 -37.57 -22.06 -12.59
C GLU A 121 -37.10 -23.43 -13.06
N LEU A 122 -36.32 -24.10 -12.22
CA LEU A 122 -35.81 -25.45 -12.49
C LEU A 122 -36.93 -26.46 -12.76
N GLU A 123 -38.18 -26.10 -12.42
CA GLU A 123 -39.43 -26.75 -12.80
C GLU A 123 -39.62 -26.92 -14.33
N ASP A 124 -39.18 -25.96 -15.14
CA ASP A 124 -39.33 -26.04 -16.62
C ASP A 124 -38.26 -26.93 -17.27
N LEU A 125 -37.20 -27.28 -16.53
CA LEU A 125 -36.07 -28.06 -17.05
C LEU A 125 -36.30 -29.57 -17.01
N LEU A 126 -37.29 -30.09 -16.27
CA LEU A 126 -37.61 -31.52 -16.27
C LEU A 126 -39.13 -31.78 -16.26
N PRO A 127 -39.79 -31.72 -17.44
CA PRO A 127 -41.19 -32.17 -17.61
C PRO A 127 -41.41 -33.68 -17.43
N GLY A 128 -40.41 -34.42 -16.94
CA GLY A 128 -40.41 -35.88 -16.86
C GLY A 128 -40.42 -36.49 -15.45
N TYR A 129 -40.26 -35.70 -14.38
CA TYR A 129 -40.24 -36.26 -13.01
C TYR A 129 -41.64 -36.48 -12.42
N ASP A 130 -42.64 -35.67 -12.82
CA ASP A 130 -44.03 -35.84 -12.35
C ASP A 130 -44.67 -37.13 -12.86
N GLY A 131 -44.22 -37.66 -14.01
CA GLY A 131 -44.75 -38.90 -14.58
C GLY A 131 -44.51 -40.13 -13.70
N PHE A 132 -43.45 -40.16 -12.89
CA PHE A 132 -43.16 -41.29 -12.00
C PHE A 132 -43.97 -41.26 -10.70
N ALA A 133 -44.36 -40.07 -10.22
CA ALA A 133 -45.24 -39.94 -9.07
C ALA A 133 -46.67 -40.39 -9.41
N GLN A 134 -47.15 -40.05 -10.62
CA GLN A 134 -48.49 -40.42 -11.08
C GLN A 134 -48.64 -41.94 -11.31
N LEU A 135 -47.59 -42.62 -11.79
CA LEU A 135 -47.56 -44.09 -11.92
C LEU A 135 -47.52 -44.82 -10.57
N ALA A 136 -47.03 -44.19 -9.50
CA ALA A 136 -47.04 -44.78 -8.17
C ALA A 136 -48.43 -44.72 -7.50
N GLU A 137 -49.26 -43.74 -7.87
CA GLU A 137 -50.63 -43.61 -7.34
C GLU A 137 -51.65 -44.51 -8.07
N GLU A 138 -51.45 -44.84 -9.35
CA GLU A 138 -52.37 -45.72 -10.11
C GLU A 138 -52.25 -47.22 -9.75
N GLY A 139 -51.29 -47.63 -8.94
CA GLY A 139 -51.10 -49.03 -8.52
C GLY A 139 -51.95 -49.51 -7.32
N GLN A 140 -52.81 -48.65 -6.74
CA GLN A 140 -53.61 -48.97 -5.55
C GLN A 140 -55.12 -48.68 -5.71
N GLY A 141 -55.64 -48.77 -6.94
CA GLY A 141 -57.07 -48.80 -7.24
C GLY A 141 -57.55 -50.19 -7.64
#